data_AF-A0A7J3X6N6-F1
#
_entry.id   AF-A0A7J3X6N6-F1
#
_cell.length_a   1.000
_cell.length_b   1.000
_cell.length_c   1.000
_cell.angle_alpha   90.00
_cell.angle_beta   90.00
_cell.angle_gamma   90.00
#
_symmetry.space_group_name_H-M   'P 1'
#
loop_
_entity.id
_entity.type
_entity.pdbx_description
1 polymer ?
#
loop_
_entity_poly.entity_id
_entity_poly.type
_entity_poly.pdbx_seq_one_letter_code
_entity_poly.pdbx_strand_id
1 'polypeptide(L)'
;MEELASTLRRLVEAERRYSEELRKLAESIRYTTALAAVIEAVASDSEKHARLYEALTKIAVGEHQPKLWEEDLKAIGEVIDRHIETERRMIEETRKLLESVAESRMRLILSAIYEDEVRHHRVLVDIKDKIARARVLTEDEFWDAVWRDSPWHGTPGG
;
A
#
# COMPACT_ATOMS: atom_id res chain seq x y z
N MET A 1 -3.83 -9.05 -23.31
CA MET A 1 -4.63 -9.18 -22.07
C MET A 1 -4.43 -10.55 -21.42
N GLU A 2 -4.60 -11.67 -22.14
CA GLU A 2 -4.41 -13.02 -21.56
C GLU A 2 -2.98 -13.27 -21.01
N GLU A 3 -1.94 -12.88 -21.75
CA GLU A 3 -0.55 -13.02 -21.31
C GLU A 3 -0.22 -12.16 -20.06
N LEU A 4 -0.81 -10.96 -19.99
CA LEU A 4 -0.70 -10.07 -18.83
C LEU A 4 -1.40 -10.70 -17.61
N ALA A 5 -2.63 -11.17 -17.76
CA ALA A 5 -3.37 -11.85 -16.69
C ALA A 5 -2.63 -13.11 -16.21
N SER A 6 -2.05 -13.90 -17.12
CA SER A 6 -1.21 -15.05 -16.78
C SER A 6 0.04 -14.67 -15.97
N THR A 7 0.67 -13.54 -16.32
CA THR A 7 1.84 -13.03 -15.59
C THR A 7 1.45 -12.53 -14.21
N LEU A 8 0.36 -11.77 -14.09
CA LEU A 8 -0.14 -11.26 -12.81
C LEU A 8 -0.51 -12.40 -11.86
N ARG A 9 -1.19 -13.45 -12.34
CA ARG A 9 -1.50 -14.64 -11.51
C ARG A 9 -0.24 -15.32 -10.98
N ARG A 10 0.81 -15.45 -11.78
CA ARG A 10 2.10 -15.98 -11.34
C ARG A 10 2.75 -15.11 -10.25
N LEU A 11 2.62 -13.79 -10.35
CA LEU A 11 3.09 -12.86 -9.31
C LEU A 11 2.28 -12.99 -8.01
N VAL A 12 0.95 -13.15 -8.09
CA VAL A 12 0.10 -13.44 -6.92
C VAL A 12 0.56 -14.71 -6.21
N GLU A 13 0.77 -15.79 -6.96
CA GLU A 13 1.24 -17.08 -6.41
C GLU A 13 2.61 -16.95 -5.75
N ALA A 14 3.55 -16.25 -6.40
CA ALA A 14 4.89 -16.03 -5.86
C ALA A 14 4.86 -15.23 -4.55
N GLU A 15 4.11 -14.12 -4.52
CA GLU A 15 4.00 -13.25 -3.34
C GLU A 15 3.30 -13.96 -2.17
N ARG A 16 2.23 -14.72 -2.41
CA ARG A 16 1.58 -15.54 -1.36
C ARG A 16 2.53 -16.59 -0.80
N ARG A 17 3.27 -17.29 -1.68
CA ARG A 17 4.26 -18.28 -1.26
C ARG A 17 5.34 -17.66 -0.38
N TYR A 18 5.91 -16.52 -0.79
CA TYR A 18 6.93 -15.84 0.01
C TYR A 18 6.38 -15.30 1.33
N SER A 19 5.14 -14.77 1.35
CA SER A 19 4.49 -14.37 2.59
C SER A 19 4.40 -15.52 3.60
N GLU A 20 4.00 -16.72 3.14
CA GLU A 20 3.96 -17.92 3.99
C GLU A 20 5.35 -18.39 4.44
N GLU A 21 6.34 -18.42 3.54
CA GLU A 21 7.71 -18.82 3.86
C GLU A 21 8.34 -17.88 4.90
N LEU A 22 8.14 -16.57 4.75
CA LEU A 22 8.65 -15.57 5.68
C LEU A 22 7.97 -15.64 7.05
N ARG A 23 6.64 -15.86 7.11
CA ARG A 23 5.93 -16.07 8.39
C ARG A 23 6.46 -17.30 9.12
N LYS A 24 6.59 -18.43 8.42
CA LYS A 24 7.17 -19.66 8.99
C LYS A 24 8.60 -19.44 9.48
N LEU A 25 9.40 -18.67 8.72
CA LEU A 25 10.75 -18.31 9.13
C LEU A 25 10.73 -17.50 10.42
N ALA A 26 9.89 -16.47 10.52
CA ALA A 26 9.76 -15.66 11.73
C ALA A 26 9.32 -16.51 12.95
N GLU A 27 8.33 -17.39 12.78
CA GLU A 27 7.86 -18.32 13.81
C GLU A 27 8.93 -19.31 14.28
N SER A 28 9.86 -19.69 13.39
CA SER A 28 10.95 -20.62 13.73
C SER A 28 12.02 -20.00 14.63
N ILE A 29 12.04 -18.67 14.76
CA ILE A 29 12.99 -17.96 15.62
C ILE A 29 12.58 -18.16 17.08
N ARG A 30 13.42 -18.87 17.85
CA ARG A 30 13.16 -19.29 19.24
C ARG A 30 12.68 -18.19 20.20
N TYR A 31 13.00 -16.93 19.92
CA TYR A 31 12.55 -15.78 20.69
C TYR A 31 12.12 -14.67 19.73
N THR A 32 11.01 -13.99 20.01
CA THR A 32 10.60 -12.81 19.24
C THR A 32 11.68 -11.74 19.35
N THR A 33 12.38 -11.52 18.24
CA THR A 33 13.44 -10.51 18.12
C THR A 33 12.98 -9.40 17.20
N ALA A 34 13.67 -8.27 17.25
CA ALA A 34 13.57 -7.23 16.23
C ALA A 34 13.67 -7.78 14.79
N LEU A 35 14.51 -8.81 14.57
CA LEU A 35 14.63 -9.47 13.26
C LEU A 35 13.37 -10.25 12.88
N ALA A 36 12.76 -10.98 13.82
CA ALA A 36 11.49 -11.68 13.58
C ALA A 36 10.39 -10.69 13.16
N ALA A 37 10.27 -9.56 13.85
CA ALA A 37 9.32 -8.51 13.53
C ALA A 37 9.54 -7.90 12.13
N VAL A 38 10.81 -7.68 11.74
CA VAL A 38 11.13 -7.20 10.38
C VAL A 38 10.74 -8.23 9.31
N ILE A 39 11.00 -9.52 9.55
CA ILE A 39 10.61 -10.59 8.62
C ILE A 39 9.08 -10.66 8.48
N GLU A 40 8.33 -10.53 9.59
CA GLU A 40 6.87 -10.47 9.56
C GLU A 40 6.33 -9.25 8.82
N ALA A 41 7.00 -8.09 8.93
CA ALA A 41 6.65 -6.89 8.17
C ALA A 41 6.81 -7.13 6.66
N VAL A 42 7.92 -7.72 6.22
CA VAL A 42 8.14 -8.08 4.80
C VAL A 42 7.10 -9.11 4.33
N ALA A 43 6.73 -10.08 5.18
CA ALA A 43 5.67 -11.03 4.84
C ALA A 43 4.31 -10.34 4.65
N SER A 44 4.04 -9.29 5.42
CA SER A 44 2.84 -8.46 5.30
C SER A 44 2.85 -7.64 4.01
N ASP A 45 4.02 -7.15 3.59
CA ASP A 45 4.18 -6.48 2.29
C ASP A 45 3.97 -7.43 1.11
N SER A 46 4.49 -8.66 1.17
CA SER A 46 4.20 -9.67 0.15
C SER A 46 2.70 -9.98 0.06
N GLU A 47 1.99 -10.07 1.19
CA GLU A 47 0.54 -10.23 1.20
C GLU A 47 -0.18 -9.01 0.59
N LYS A 48 0.29 -7.79 0.89
CA LYS A 48 -0.21 -6.55 0.27
C LYS A 48 -0.03 -6.60 -1.25
N HIS A 49 1.14 -6.97 -1.74
CA HIS A 49 1.42 -7.06 -3.18
C HIS A 49 0.56 -8.11 -3.87
N ALA A 50 0.39 -9.30 -3.27
CA ALA A 50 -0.47 -10.34 -3.82
C ALA A 50 -1.91 -9.83 -4.04
N ARG A 51 -2.47 -9.08 -3.08
CA ARG A 51 -3.81 -8.49 -3.21
C ARG A 51 -3.89 -7.46 -4.33
N LEU A 52 -2.86 -6.62 -4.48
CA LEU A 52 -2.82 -5.63 -5.56
C LEU A 52 -2.70 -6.31 -6.94
N TYR A 53 -1.85 -7.32 -7.09
CA TYR A 53 -1.76 -8.10 -8.34
C TYR A 53 -3.05 -8.87 -8.64
N GLU A 54 -3.77 -9.34 -7.61
CA GLU A 54 -5.07 -9.98 -7.78
C GLU A 54 -6.11 -8.97 -8.29
N ALA A 55 -6.18 -7.77 -7.73
CA ALA A 55 -7.02 -6.68 -8.25
C ALA A 55 -6.69 -6.34 -9.72
N LEU A 56 -5.41 -6.21 -10.05
CA LEU A 56 -4.95 -6.01 -11.43
C LEU A 56 -5.34 -7.17 -12.36
N THR A 57 -5.36 -8.40 -11.87
CA THR A 57 -5.78 -9.57 -12.65
C THR A 57 -7.26 -9.47 -13.01
N LYS A 58 -8.11 -9.06 -12.08
CA LYS A 58 -9.56 -8.86 -12.31
C LYS A 58 -9.80 -7.81 -13.38
N ILE A 59 -9.10 -6.67 -13.28
CA ILE A 59 -9.14 -5.61 -14.29
C ILE A 59 -8.66 -6.15 -15.65
N ALA A 60 -7.55 -6.90 -15.69
CA ALA A 60 -6.97 -7.40 -16.93
C ALA A 60 -7.86 -8.41 -17.68
N VAL A 61 -8.72 -9.16 -16.97
CA VAL A 61 -9.67 -10.09 -17.58
C VAL A 61 -11.03 -9.46 -17.88
N GLY A 62 -11.18 -8.15 -17.63
CA GLY A 62 -12.43 -7.42 -17.86
C GLY A 62 -13.55 -7.79 -16.90
N GLU A 63 -13.21 -8.19 -15.66
CA GLU A 63 -14.20 -8.41 -14.61
C GLU A 63 -14.94 -7.10 -14.31
N HIS A 64 -16.27 -7.14 -14.26
CA HIS A 64 -17.08 -5.95 -14.02
C HIS A 64 -16.81 -5.39 -12.63
N GLN A 65 -16.33 -4.15 -12.57
CA GLN A 65 -16.13 -3.47 -11.30
C GLN A 65 -17.43 -2.87 -10.77
N PRO A 66 -17.68 -2.95 -9.45
CA PRO A 66 -18.88 -2.38 -8.86
C PRO A 66 -18.94 -0.87 -9.02
N LYS A 67 -20.16 -0.32 -8.94
CA LYS A 67 -20.34 1.13 -8.80
C LYS A 67 -19.89 1.57 -7.42
N LEU A 68 -19.17 2.68 -7.36
CA LEU A 68 -18.84 3.38 -6.12
C LEU A 68 -19.89 4.45 -5.87
N TRP A 69 -20.73 4.24 -4.85
CA TRP A 69 -21.76 5.20 -4.49
C TRP A 69 -21.17 6.39 -3.72
N GLU A 70 -21.89 7.50 -3.72
CA GLU A 70 -21.46 8.69 -2.98
C GLU A 70 -21.34 8.40 -1.47
N GLU A 71 -22.20 7.54 -0.91
CA GLU A 71 -22.08 7.11 0.48
C GLU A 71 -20.80 6.32 0.74
N ASP A 72 -20.40 5.43 -0.18
CA ASP A 72 -19.16 4.65 -0.07
C ASP A 72 -17.94 5.55 -0.13
N LEU A 73 -17.89 6.45 -1.13
CA LEU A 73 -16.81 7.43 -1.30
C LEU A 73 -16.67 8.33 -0.07
N LYS A 74 -17.79 8.77 0.50
CA LYS A 74 -17.79 9.57 1.74
C LYS A 74 -17.25 8.77 2.92
N ALA A 75 -17.72 7.53 3.13
CA ALA A 75 -17.26 6.68 4.22
C ALA A 75 -15.74 6.39 4.12
N ILE A 76 -15.25 6.12 2.91
CA ILE A 76 -13.81 5.93 2.64
C ILE A 76 -13.05 7.22 2.94
N GLY A 77 -13.51 8.37 2.43
CA GLY A 77 -12.89 9.67 2.65
C GLY A 77 -12.75 10.01 4.14
N GLU A 78 -13.79 9.78 4.94
CA GLU A 78 -13.75 10.03 6.39
C GLU A 78 -12.72 9.15 7.12
N VAL A 79 -12.53 7.90 6.72
CA VAL A 79 -11.52 7.00 7.30
C VAL A 79 -10.11 7.43 6.87
N ILE A 80 -9.93 7.73 5.59
CA ILE A 80 -8.65 8.20 5.03
C ILE A 80 -8.20 9.48 5.71
N ASP A 81 -9.10 10.44 5.95
CA ASP A 81 -8.79 11.70 6.62
C ASP A 81 -8.19 11.49 8.01
N ARG A 82 -8.80 10.61 8.81
CA ARG A 82 -8.28 10.26 10.14
C ARG A 82 -6.93 9.55 10.05
N HIS A 83 -6.73 8.74 9.01
CA HIS A 83 -5.47 8.03 8.81
C HIS A 83 -4.34 8.97 8.42
N ILE A 84 -4.57 9.91 7.49
CA ILE A 84 -3.61 10.97 7.09
C ILE A 84 -3.17 11.78 8.31
N GLU A 85 -4.09 12.14 9.21
CA GLU A 85 -3.74 12.83 10.45
C GLU A 85 -2.87 11.99 11.38
N THR A 86 -3.12 10.69 11.43
CA THR A 86 -2.37 9.73 12.25
C THR A 86 -0.96 9.54 11.72
N GLU A 87 -0.80 9.28 10.42
CA GLU A 87 0.50 9.15 9.76
C GLU A 87 1.33 10.42 9.92
N ARG A 88 0.72 11.61 9.78
CA ARG A 88 1.45 12.88 9.99
C ARG A 88 2.07 12.95 11.38
N ARG A 89 1.33 12.51 12.42
CA ARG A 89 1.85 12.43 13.79
C ARG A 89 2.94 11.36 13.89
N MET A 90 2.74 10.18 13.31
CA MET A 90 3.72 9.10 13.33
C MET A 90 5.04 9.48 12.64
N ILE A 91 4.98 10.17 11.50
CA ILE A 91 6.14 10.72 10.78
C ILE A 91 6.91 11.69 11.67
N GLU A 92 6.20 12.62 12.33
CA GLU A 92 6.81 13.62 13.21
C GLU A 92 7.49 12.96 14.41
N GLU A 93 6.79 12.07 15.11
CA GLU A 93 7.31 11.39 16.29
C GLU A 93 8.48 10.45 15.94
N THR A 94 8.38 9.70 14.84
CA THR A 94 9.46 8.82 14.39
C THR A 94 10.70 9.61 14.00
N ARG A 95 10.54 10.79 13.37
CA ARG A 95 11.65 11.71 13.09
C ARG A 95 12.35 12.17 14.38
N LYS A 96 11.60 12.61 15.40
CA LYS A 96 12.16 13.00 16.70
C LYS A 96 12.92 11.85 17.38
N LEU A 97 12.39 10.63 17.27
CA LEU A 97 13.07 9.43 17.78
C LEU A 97 14.39 9.17 17.03
N LEU A 98 14.41 9.30 15.70
CA LEU A 98 15.61 9.13 14.87
C LEU A 98 16.73 10.13 15.18
N GLU A 99 16.37 11.35 15.62
CA GLU A 99 17.32 12.38 16.03
C GLU A 99 18.00 12.06 17.38
N SER A 100 17.31 11.37 18.29
CA SER A 100 17.76 11.12 19.66
C SER A 100 18.32 9.72 19.90
N VAL A 101 18.02 8.76 19.02
CA VAL A 101 18.41 7.36 19.19
C VAL A 101 19.89 7.13 18.85
N ALA A 102 20.65 6.63 19.83
CA ALA A 102 22.05 6.23 19.65
C ALA A 102 22.20 4.77 19.21
N GLU A 103 21.22 3.92 19.53
CA GLU A 103 21.27 2.48 19.26
C GLU A 103 21.01 2.20 17.78
N SER A 104 21.94 1.52 17.11
CA SER A 104 21.95 1.37 15.65
C SER A 104 20.85 0.46 15.10
N ARG A 105 20.43 -0.58 15.84
CA ARG A 105 19.33 -1.47 15.44
C ARG A 105 17.99 -0.74 15.55
N MET A 106 17.79 0.04 16.60
CA MET A 106 16.61 0.90 16.74
C MET A 106 16.56 1.93 15.62
N ARG A 107 17.70 2.57 15.30
CA ARG A 107 17.78 3.53 14.19
C ARG A 107 17.39 2.90 12.86
N LEU A 108 17.86 1.68 12.58
CA LEU A 108 17.51 0.95 11.36
C LEU A 108 16.00 0.72 11.23
N ILE A 109 15.35 0.23 12.30
CA ILE A 109 13.91 -0.08 12.30
C ILE A 109 13.08 1.20 12.21
N LEU A 110 13.45 2.23 12.98
CA LEU A 110 12.77 3.53 12.94
C LEU A 110 12.87 4.19 11.56
N SER A 111 14.00 4.04 10.86
CA SER A 111 14.14 4.53 9.48
C SER A 111 13.20 3.80 8.54
N ALA A 112 13.10 2.47 8.65
CA ALA A 112 12.18 1.68 7.82
C ALA A 112 10.71 2.08 8.05
N ILE A 113 10.31 2.26 9.31
CA ILE A 113 8.96 2.75 9.67
C ILE A 113 8.75 4.16 9.08
N TYR A 114 9.68 5.09 9.31
CA TYR A 114 9.55 6.46 8.83
C TYR A 114 9.37 6.52 7.30
N GLU A 115 10.16 5.76 6.55
CA GLU A 115 10.03 5.70 5.10
C GLU A 115 8.67 5.16 4.65
N ASP A 116 8.15 4.16 5.34
CA ASP A 116 6.86 3.54 5.02
C ASP A 116 5.70 4.51 5.30
N GLU A 117 5.69 5.15 6.48
CA GLU A 117 4.68 6.17 6.84
C GLU A 117 4.69 7.35 5.85
N VAL A 118 5.86 7.81 5.39
CA VAL A 118 5.96 8.87 4.38
C VAL A 118 5.37 8.43 3.04
N ARG A 119 5.58 7.16 2.64
CA ARG A 119 5.00 6.61 1.40
C ARG A 119 3.49 6.47 1.52
N HIS A 120 2.99 5.89 2.62
CA HIS A 120 1.55 5.72 2.86
C HIS A 120 0.83 7.08 2.89
N HIS A 121 1.39 8.06 3.58
CA HIS A 121 0.84 9.42 3.64
C HIS A 121 0.64 10.04 2.26
N ARG A 122 1.63 9.88 1.38
CA ARG A 122 1.54 10.39 0.01
C ARG A 122 0.41 9.72 -0.77
N VAL A 123 0.32 8.40 -0.68
CA VAL A 123 -0.72 7.61 -1.36
C VAL A 123 -2.11 8.01 -0.86
N LEU A 124 -2.30 8.16 0.45
CA LEU A 124 -3.60 8.49 1.03
C LEU A 124 -4.03 9.92 0.72
N VAL A 125 -3.11 10.88 0.74
CA VAL A 125 -3.41 12.26 0.30
C VAL A 125 -3.83 12.26 -1.18
N ASP A 126 -3.12 11.52 -2.04
CA ASP A 126 -3.47 11.41 -3.45
C ASP A 126 -4.87 10.77 -3.61
N ILE A 127 -5.20 9.70 -2.88
CA ILE A 127 -6.52 9.06 -2.93
C ILE A 127 -7.62 10.01 -2.43
N LYS A 128 -7.41 10.70 -1.31
CA LYS A 128 -8.36 11.68 -0.74
C LYS A 128 -8.72 12.75 -1.77
N ASP A 129 -7.72 13.33 -2.42
CA ASP A 129 -7.91 14.38 -3.41
C ASP A 129 -8.77 13.90 -4.60
N LYS A 130 -8.67 12.62 -4.96
CA LYS A 130 -9.48 12.01 -6.03
C LYS A 130 -10.90 11.72 -5.58
N ILE A 131 -11.08 11.18 -4.37
CA ILE A 131 -12.41 10.97 -3.77
C ILE A 131 -13.18 12.29 -3.68
N ALA A 132 -12.53 13.39 -3.26
CA ALA A 132 -13.17 14.70 -3.15
C ALA A 132 -13.68 15.27 -4.48
N ARG A 133 -13.13 14.80 -5.62
CA ARG A 133 -13.50 15.22 -6.98
C ARG A 133 -14.49 14.25 -7.64
N ALA A 134 -14.60 13.02 -7.15
CA ALA A 134 -15.46 12.01 -7.72
C ALA A 134 -16.94 12.31 -7.42
N ARG A 135 -17.80 12.18 -8.43
CA ARG A 135 -19.27 12.14 -8.28
C ARG A 135 -19.75 10.85 -8.92
N VAL A 136 -20.24 9.90 -8.10
CA VAL A 136 -20.80 8.59 -8.48
C VAL A 136 -20.19 8.03 -9.77
N LEU A 137 -19.17 7.19 -9.61
CA LEU A 137 -18.40 6.63 -10.73
C LEU A 137 -18.33 5.10 -10.59
N THR A 138 -18.04 4.40 -11.70
CA THR A 138 -17.54 3.03 -11.59
C THR A 138 -16.11 3.03 -11.03
N GLU A 139 -15.62 1.89 -10.54
CA GLU A 139 -14.23 1.78 -10.11
C GLU A 139 -13.24 2.09 -11.25
N ASP A 140 -13.55 1.69 -12.48
CA ASP A 140 -12.73 1.99 -13.66
C ASP A 140 -12.64 3.51 -13.91
N GLU A 141 -13.78 4.21 -13.88
CA GLU A 141 -13.84 5.67 -14.03
C GLU A 141 -13.11 6.39 -12.89
N PHE A 142 -13.16 5.85 -11.68
CA PHE A 142 -12.41 6.35 -10.54
C PHE A 142 -10.90 6.20 -10.77
N TRP A 143 -10.41 5.01 -11.17
CA TRP A 143 -8.99 4.78 -11.45
C TRP A 143 -8.48 5.62 -12.63
N ASP A 144 -9.29 5.82 -13.67
CA ASP A 144 -8.98 6.74 -14.77
C ASP A 144 -8.85 8.18 -14.29
N ALA A 145 -9.70 8.62 -13.35
CA ALA A 145 -9.57 9.95 -12.74
C ALA A 145 -8.32 10.05 -11.85
N VAL A 146 -8.01 9.00 -11.08
CA VAL A 146 -6.77 8.89 -10.29
C VAL A 146 -5.55 9.02 -11.20
N TRP A 147 -5.55 8.32 -12.33
CA TRP A 147 -4.47 8.29 -13.30
C TRP A 147 -4.41 9.50 -14.24
N ARG A 148 -5.44 10.33 -14.34
CA ARG A 148 -5.39 11.57 -15.17
C ARG A 148 -4.81 12.77 -14.43
N ASP A 149 -4.99 12.78 -13.11
CA ASP A 149 -4.71 13.93 -12.25
C ASP A 149 -3.52 13.66 -11.30
N SER A 150 -2.74 12.61 -11.50
CA SER A 150 -1.61 12.22 -10.65
C SER A 150 -0.28 12.88 -11.08
N PRO A 151 0.57 13.34 -10.16
CA PRO A 151 1.86 13.95 -10.53
C PRO A 151 2.85 12.99 -11.22
N TRP A 152 2.52 11.70 -11.29
CA TRP A 152 3.40 10.61 -11.72
C TRP A 152 3.27 10.23 -13.19
N HIS A 153 2.50 10.98 -13.98
CA HIS A 153 2.49 10.81 -15.42
C HIS A 153 3.80 11.37 -15.97
N GLY A 154 4.72 10.49 -16.38
CA GLY A 154 5.65 10.88 -17.42
C GLY A 154 4.83 11.38 -18.62
N THR A 155 5.11 12.59 -19.08
CA THR A 155 4.60 13.07 -20.37
C THR A 155 4.80 11.97 -21.41
N PRO A 156 3.76 11.55 -22.17
CA PRO A 156 3.98 10.65 -23.29
C PRO A 156 4.80 11.42 -24.33
N GLY A 157 6.07 11.06 -24.48
CA GLY A 157 6.93 11.57 -25.55
C GLY A 157 8.27 12.11 -25.07
N GLY A 158 9.28 11.25 -25.17
CA GLY A 158 10.70 11.52 -25.08
C GLY A 158 11.46 10.25 -25.39
#